data_AF-A0A1I0NV62-F1
#
_entry.id   AF-A0A1I0NV62-F1
#
_cell.length_a   1.000
_cell.length_b   1.000
_cell.length_c   1.000
_cell.angle_alpha   90.00
_cell.angle_beta   90.00
_cell.angle_gamma   90.00
#
_symmetry.space_group_name_H-M   'P 1'
#
loop_
_entity.id
_entity.type
_entity.pdbx_description
1 polymer ?
#
loop_
_entity_poly.entity_id
_entity_poly.type
_entity_poly.pdbx_seq_one_letter_code
_entity_poly.pdbx_strand_id
1 'polypeptide(L)' 'MIFPLGGMLIGAILGAITAKLKGGKTLDLLQWGAVFAILFGMVGLFVLVFFERSFT' A
#
# COMPACT_ATOMS: atom_id res chain seq x y z
N MET A 1 -12.10 -8.48 2.57
CA MET A 1 -10.74 -9.09 2.44
C MET A 1 -9.91 -8.53 1.29
N ILE A 2 -10.47 -8.20 0.12
CA ILE A 2 -9.69 -7.75 -1.05
C ILE A 2 -9.17 -6.30 -0.94
N PHE A 3 -9.88 -5.40 -0.27
CA PHE A 3 -9.51 -3.98 -0.19
C PHE A 3 -8.11 -3.72 0.42
N PRO A 4 -7.73 -4.32 1.56
CA PRO A 4 -6.38 -4.15 2.12
C PRO A 4 -5.30 -4.70 1.18
N LEU A 5 -5.50 -5.88 0.61
CA LEU A 5 -4.51 -6.52 -0.27
C LEU A 5 -4.31 -5.73 -1.56
N GLY A 6 -5.39 -5.22 -2.16
CA GLY A 6 -5.32 -4.33 -3.31
C GLY A 6 -4.58 -3.03 -2.97
N GLY A 7 -4.88 -2.43 -1.81
CA GLY A 7 -4.15 -1.28 -1.30
C GLY A 7 -2.65 -1.56 -1.15
N MET A 8 -2.28 -2.67 -0.50
CA MET A 8 -0.87 -3.05 -0.32
C MET A 8 -0.12 -3.19 -1.65
N LEU A 9 -0.72 -3.84 -2.65
CA LEU A 9 -0.10 -4.03 -3.95
C LEU A 9 0.11 -2.69 -4.67
N ILE A 10 -0.92 -1.85 -4.71
CA ILE A 10 -0.84 -0.51 -5.32
C ILE A 10 0.22 0.34 -4.60
N GLY A 11 0.19 0.34 -3.26
CA GLY A 11 1.17 1.02 -2.44
C GLY A 11 2.60 0.55 -2.72
N ALA A 12 2.84 -0.77 -2.74
CA ALA A 12 4.17 -1.33 -3.00
C ALA A 12 4.74 -0.87 -4.35
N ILE A 13 3.92 -0.92 -5.40
CA ILE A 13 4.31 -0.51 -6.75
C ILE A 13 4.62 0.99 -6.77
N LEU A 14 3.75 1.84 -6.22
CA LEU A 14 3.95 3.28 -6.18
C LEU A 14 5.19 3.67 -5.35
N GLY A 15 5.40 3.03 -4.21
CA GLY A 15 6.58 3.23 -3.35
C GLY A 15 7.88 2.86 -4.07
N ALA A 16 7.93 1.68 -4.69
CA ALA A 16 9.09 1.23 -5.44
C ALA A 16 9.38 2.12 -6.67
N ILE A 17 8.35 2.56 -7.40
CA ILE A 17 8.50 3.50 -8.52
C ILE A 17 9.06 4.83 -8.00
N THR A 18 8.54 5.35 -6.88
CA THR A 18 8.98 6.63 -6.31
C THR A 18 10.45 6.57 -5.89
N ALA A 19 10.89 5.47 -5.26
CA ALA A 19 12.30 5.25 -4.93
C ALA A 19 13.18 5.17 -6.17
N LYS A 20 12.73 4.46 -7.22
CA LYS A 20 13.45 4.34 -8.48
C LYS A 20 13.62 5.69 -9.18
N LEU A 21 12.57 6.52 -9.20
CA LEU A 21 12.62 7.89 -9.77
C LEU A 21 13.59 8.80 -9.00
N LYS A 22 13.82 8.53 -7.72
CA LYS A 22 14.80 9.25 -6.88
C LYS A 22 16.22 8.66 -6.98
N GLY A 23 16.46 7.66 -7.83
CA GLY A 23 17.76 7.01 -7.99
C GLY A 23 18.14 6.03 -6.86
N GLY A 24 17.17 5.56 -6.08
CA GLY A 24 17.39 4.60 -4.99
C GLY A 24 17.90 3.25 -5.47
N LYS A 25 18.69 2.57 -4.62
CA LYS A 25 19.17 1.20 -4.83
C LYS A 25 18.06 0.19 -4.51
N THR A 26 18.29 -1.10 -4.79
CA THR A 26 17.32 -2.18 -4.53
C THR A 26 16.77 -2.16 -3.10
N LEU A 27 17.61 -1.90 -2.09
CA LEU A 27 17.15 -1.79 -0.70
C LEU A 27 16.20 -0.61 -0.48
N ASP A 28 16.42 0.52 -1.15
CA ASP A 28 15.51 1.68 -1.09
C ASP A 28 14.17 1.37 -1.75
N LEU A 29 14.18 0.66 -2.89
CA LEU A 29 12.96 0.21 -3.56
C LEU A 29 12.11 -0.68 -2.65
N LEU A 30 12.76 -1.62 -1.94
CA LEU A 30 12.09 -2.50 -1.00
C LEU A 30 11.54 -1.75 0.21
N GLN A 31 12.31 -0.82 0.79
CA GLN A 31 11.86 -0.03 1.94
C GLN A 31 10.71 0.90 1.58
N TRP A 32 10.82 1.67 0.50
CA TRP A 32 9.76 2.57 0.05
C TRP A 32 8.50 1.79 -0.37
N GLY A 33 8.68 0.68 -1.08
CA GLY A 33 7.59 -0.24 -1.42
C GLY A 33 6.89 -0.75 -0.16
N ALA A 34 7.63 -1.23 0.83
CA ALA A 34 7.06 -1.73 2.09
C ALA A 34 6.28 -0.64 2.86
N VAL A 35 6.85 0.57 2.98
CA VAL A 35 6.19 1.69 3.67
C VAL A 35 4.88 2.07 2.98
N PHE A 36 4.89 2.22 1.65
CA PHE A 36 3.69 2.56 0.91
C PHE A 36 2.65 1.42 0.92
N ALA A 37 3.09 0.16 0.86
CA ALA A 37 2.21 -0.99 0.97
C ALA A 37 1.46 -1.00 2.30
N ILE A 38 2.16 -0.74 3.41
CA ILE A 38 1.54 -0.66 4.73
C ILE A 38 0.54 0.49 4.79
N LEU A 39 0.92 1.68 4.32
CA LEU A 39 0.03 2.85 4.31
C LEU A 39 -1.26 2.61 3.52
N PHE A 40 -1.14 2.14 2.27
CA PHE A 40 -2.31 1.87 1.44
C PHE A 40 -3.11 0.66 1.92
N GLY A 41 -2.45 -0.37 2.47
CA GLY A 41 -3.12 -1.51 3.11
C GLY A 41 -3.96 -1.09 4.30
N MET A 42 -3.44 -0.16 5.12
CA MET A 42 -4.16 0.40 6.25
C MET A 42 -5.37 1.23 5.80
N VAL A 43 -5.25 2.03 4.74
CA VAL A 43 -6.41 2.70 4.13
C VAL A 43 -7.44 1.67 3.65
N GLY A 44 -7.01 0.61 2.97
CA GLY A 44 -7.89 -0.47 2.51
C GLY A 44 -8.58 -1.23 3.65
N LEU A 45 -7.92 -1.36 4.81
CA LEU A 45 -8.51 -1.92 6.03
C LEU A 45 -9.63 -1.03 6.56
N PHE A 46 -9.40 0.28 6.66
CA PHE A 46 -10.45 1.20 7.10
C PHE A 46 -11.64 1.23 6.13
N VAL A 47 -11.36 1.19 4.82
CA VAL A 47 -12.41 1.06 3.79
C VAL A 47 -13.21 -0.22 4.01
N LEU A 48 -12.55 -1.37 4.18
CA LEU A 48 -13.22 -2.65 4.43
C LEU A 48 -14.12 -2.58 5.69
N VAL A 49 -13.57 -2.10 6.81
CA VAL A 49 -14.33 -1.97 8.08
C VAL A 49 -15.53 -1.04 7.90
N PHE A 50 -15.35 0.08 7.20
CA PHE A 50 -16.44 1.01 6.95
C PHE A 50 -17.58 0.36 6.17
N PHE A 51 -17.25 -0.36 5.09
CA PHE A 51 -18.26 -1.10 4.33
C PHE A 51 -18.96 -2.16 5.20
N GLU A 52 -18.20 -2.92 5.97
CA GLU A 52 -18.72 -4.01 6.78
C GLU A 52 -19.54 -3.54 7.99
N ARG A 53 -19.36 -2.29 8.45
CA ARG A 53 -20.12 -1.71 9.57
C ARG A 53 -21.26 -0.79 9.14
N SER A 54 -21.26 -0.31 7.90
CA SER A 54 -22.29 0.61 7.40
C SER A 54 -23.38 -0.10 6.60
N PHE A 55 -23.06 -1.24 5.99
CA PHE A 55 -23.98 -1.99 5.12
C PHE A 55 -24.41 -3.35 5.68
N THR A 56 -24.02 -3.69 6.92
CA THR A 56 -24.42 -4.91 7.65
C THR A 56 -24.79 -4.54 9.07
#